data_AF-A0A553P8M6-F1
#
_entry.id   AF-A0A553P8M6-F1
#
_cell.length_a   1.000
_cell.length_b   1.000
_cell.length_c   1.000
_cell.angle_alpha   90.00
_cell.angle_beta   90.00
_cell.angle_gamma   90.00
#
_symmetry.space_group_name_H-M   'P 1'
#
loop_
_entity.id
_entity.type
_entity.pdbx_description
1 polymer ?
#
loop_
_entity_poly.entity_id
_entity_poly.type
_entity_poly.pdbx_seq_one_letter_code
_entity_poly.pdbx_strand_id
1 'polypeptide(L)'
;MALSPAALGLHHESAIVGLRRNAINIGRQEIKEVAHQRMLAIASFLFHLFQDPSISESDLVYTFFQPILRDQEEVDIQQEKLKHKNRNENEVSSLRIQGELQLSLEYHKGSFFVMVRHGKNLPKVAGSNEEPNTYVKAYLKPDHCKETKRKTKVVRKNCHPSYMETLEYRSEFLSRFKCKTLEVTVWNDDLFQENQFLGCVCIPLENLDLSRETTRWYKLKQYNRG
;
A
#
# COMPACT_ATOMS: atom_id res chain seq x y z
N MET A 1 -60.39 -23.09 -38.20
CA MET A 1 -59.81 -24.35 -37.67
C MET A 1 -58.32 -24.27 -37.97
N ALA A 2 -57.49 -23.99 -36.96
CA ALA A 2 -56.74 -24.98 -36.16
C ALA A 2 -55.51 -25.48 -36.96
N LEU A 3 -54.27 -25.57 -36.48
CA LEU A 3 -53.63 -25.55 -35.16
C LEU A 3 -52.10 -25.48 -35.41
N SER A 4 -51.33 -24.97 -34.44
CA SER A 4 -49.90 -25.32 -34.29
C SER A 4 -49.77 -26.78 -33.80
N PRO A 5 -48.65 -27.48 -34.02
CA PRO A 5 -47.79 -27.72 -32.86
C PRO A 5 -46.26 -27.76 -33.14
N ALA A 6 -45.54 -27.53 -32.04
CA ALA A 6 -44.11 -27.69 -31.83
C ALA A 6 -43.59 -29.13 -32.03
N ALA A 7 -42.29 -29.30 -32.27
CA ALA A 7 -41.34 -29.85 -31.28
C ALA A 7 -40.02 -30.43 -31.90
N LEU A 8 -38.95 -30.25 -31.12
CA LEU A 8 -37.77 -31.13 -30.93
C LEU A 8 -36.62 -31.11 -31.95
N GLY A 9 -35.50 -30.56 -31.47
CA GLY A 9 -34.15 -30.77 -31.96
C GLY A 9 -33.13 -30.26 -30.93
N LEU A 10 -32.93 -31.04 -29.86
CA LEU A 10 -31.82 -30.87 -28.90
C LEU A 10 -30.52 -31.46 -29.47
N HIS A 11 -29.41 -31.01 -28.87
CA HIS A 11 -28.02 -31.49 -28.90
C HIS A 11 -27.06 -30.62 -29.73
N HIS A 12 -25.87 -30.22 -29.28
CA HIS A 12 -25.21 -30.08 -27.98
C HIS A 12 -23.86 -29.45 -28.37
N GLU A 13 -23.55 -28.22 -27.97
CA GLU A 13 -22.16 -27.75 -28.05
C GLU A 13 -21.86 -26.92 -26.80
N SER A 14 -20.88 -27.43 -26.05
CA SER A 14 -20.55 -27.06 -24.69
C SER A 14 -19.46 -26.00 -24.64
N ALA A 15 -19.54 -25.15 -23.61
CA ALA A 15 -18.48 -24.32 -23.02
C ALA A 15 -17.95 -23.19 -23.94
N ILE A 16 -17.81 -21.95 -23.49
CA ILE A 16 -16.95 -21.45 -22.40
C ILE A 16 -17.55 -20.10 -21.94
N VAL A 17 -17.17 -19.65 -20.74
CA VAL A 17 -17.36 -18.30 -20.14
C VAL A 17 -18.37 -18.31 -18.98
N GLY A 18 -18.01 -18.04 -17.72
CA GLY A 18 -16.73 -17.62 -17.16
C GLY A 18 -16.53 -18.26 -15.79
N LEU A 19 -15.35 -18.87 -15.62
CA LEU A 19 -14.79 -19.15 -14.31
C LEU A 19 -14.74 -17.82 -13.55
N ARG A 20 -15.63 -17.68 -12.56
CA ARG A 20 -15.38 -16.81 -11.42
C ARG A 20 -14.02 -17.20 -10.88
N ARG A 21 -13.00 -16.39 -11.19
CA ARG A 21 -11.75 -16.42 -10.44
C ARG A 21 -12.12 -15.97 -9.04
N ASN A 22 -12.36 -16.95 -8.16
CA ASN A 22 -12.18 -16.73 -6.74
C ASN A 22 -10.74 -16.22 -6.61
N ALA A 23 -10.60 -14.91 -6.42
CA ALA A 23 -9.36 -14.33 -5.96
C ALA A 23 -9.16 -14.94 -4.57
N ILE A 24 -8.40 -16.03 -4.52
CA ILE A 24 -7.91 -16.59 -3.27
C ILE A 24 -7.11 -15.44 -2.66
N ASN A 25 -7.64 -14.83 -1.60
CA ASN A 25 -6.89 -13.90 -0.78
C ASN A 25 -5.81 -14.70 -0.03
N ILE A 26 -4.77 -15.12 -0.75
CA ILE A 26 -3.53 -15.68 -0.19
C ILE A 26 -2.76 -14.49 0.37
N GLY A 27 -3.25 -13.97 1.48
CA GLY A 27 -2.77 -12.71 2.00
C GLY A 27 -3.19 -12.53 3.45
N ARG A 28 -2.28 -12.95 4.35
CA ARG A 28 -2.12 -12.38 5.69
C ARG A 28 -3.37 -12.39 6.60
N GLN A 29 -4.19 -13.44 6.58
CA GLN A 29 -5.28 -13.54 7.56
C GLN A 29 -4.82 -14.07 8.93
N GLU A 30 -3.59 -14.59 9.03
CA GLU A 30 -3.07 -15.20 10.26
C GLU A 30 -1.65 -14.74 10.62
N ILE A 31 -1.33 -13.46 10.42
CA ILE A 31 0.05 -12.94 10.67
C ILE A 31 0.53 -13.27 12.09
N LYS A 32 -0.37 -13.18 13.08
CA LYS A 32 -0.04 -13.47 14.49
C LYS A 32 0.23 -14.94 14.74
N GLU A 33 -0.62 -15.82 14.21
CA GLU A 33 -0.51 -17.26 14.41
C GLU A 33 0.70 -17.83 13.67
N VAL A 34 0.89 -17.39 12.42
CA VAL A 34 2.07 -17.74 11.63
C VAL A 34 3.35 -17.21 12.29
N ALA A 35 3.33 -16.00 12.86
CA ALA A 35 4.49 -15.48 13.59
C ALA A 35 4.78 -16.30 14.86
N HIS A 36 3.75 -16.70 15.61
CA HIS A 36 3.89 -17.57 16.78
C HIS A 36 4.50 -18.92 16.39
N GLN A 37 3.93 -19.60 15.40
CA GLN A 37 4.44 -20.90 14.93
C GLN A 37 5.87 -20.80 14.41
N ARG A 38 6.21 -19.72 13.67
CA ARG A 38 7.59 -19.47 13.23
C ARG A 38 8.53 -19.23 14.40
N MET A 39 8.10 -18.49 15.43
CA MET A 39 8.90 -18.27 16.64
C MET A 39 9.23 -19.61 17.33
N LEU A 40 8.24 -20.49 17.52
CA LEU A 40 8.46 -21.81 18.12
C LEU A 40 9.36 -22.70 17.26
N ALA A 41 9.16 -22.71 15.94
CA ALA A 41 10.00 -23.48 15.02
C ALA A 41 11.46 -22.99 15.03
N ILE A 42 11.66 -21.67 15.05
CA ILE A 42 13.00 -21.07 15.14
C ILE A 42 13.64 -21.39 16.51
N ALA A 43 12.89 -21.28 17.61
CA ALA A 43 13.41 -21.62 18.93
C ALA A 43 13.84 -23.09 19.03
N SER A 44 13.04 -24.00 18.48
CA SER A 44 13.38 -25.43 18.41
C SER A 44 14.57 -25.69 17.50
N PHE A 45 14.64 -25.04 16.34
CA PHE A 45 15.80 -25.15 15.45
C PHE A 45 17.08 -24.68 16.13
N LEU A 46 17.06 -23.51 16.77
CA LEU A 46 18.22 -22.97 17.48
C LEU A 46 18.65 -23.89 18.63
N PHE A 47 17.70 -24.45 19.39
CA PHE A 47 18.01 -25.41 20.45
C PHE A 47 18.77 -26.63 19.91
N HIS A 48 18.29 -27.25 18.83
CA HIS A 48 18.99 -28.39 18.23
C HIS A 48 20.32 -28.00 17.58
N LEU A 49 20.38 -26.83 16.94
CA LEU A 49 21.59 -26.29 16.33
C LEU A 49 22.70 -26.10 17.38
N PHE A 50 22.37 -25.57 18.56
CA PHE A 50 23.35 -25.37 19.63
C PHE A 50 23.68 -26.64 20.41
N GLN A 51 22.95 -27.74 20.20
CA GLN A 51 23.26 -29.04 20.78
C GLN A 51 24.09 -29.95 19.86
N ASP A 52 24.25 -29.57 18.59
CA ASP A 52 25.04 -30.33 17.64
C ASP A 52 26.54 -30.01 17.81
N PRO A 53 27.36 -30.97 18.27
CA PRO A 53 28.78 -30.73 18.52
C PRO A 53 29.56 -30.41 17.24
N SER A 54 29.08 -30.85 16.07
CA SER A 54 29.71 -30.54 14.78
C SER A 54 29.68 -29.03 14.44
N ILE A 55 28.76 -28.30 15.07
CA ILE A 55 28.57 -26.86 14.85
C ILE A 55 29.57 -26.06 15.68
N SER A 56 29.85 -26.47 16.93
CA SER A 56 30.92 -25.87 17.74
C SER A 56 32.32 -26.13 17.19
N GLU A 57 32.50 -27.17 16.38
CA GLU A 57 33.75 -27.54 15.72
C GLU A 57 33.91 -26.91 14.33
N SER A 58 32.91 -26.16 13.85
CA SER A 58 32.98 -25.50 12.55
C SER A 58 33.81 -24.21 12.65
N ASP A 59 34.95 -24.17 11.97
CA ASP A 59 35.80 -22.97 11.86
C ASP A 59 35.05 -21.73 11.34
N LEU A 60 34.04 -21.95 10.47
CA LEU A 60 33.17 -20.89 9.98
C LEU A 60 32.32 -20.29 11.09
N VAL A 61 31.74 -21.14 11.95
CA VAL A 61 30.94 -20.74 13.11
C VAL A 61 31.83 -20.04 14.15
N TYR A 62 33.01 -20.58 14.41
CA TYR A 62 33.99 -19.98 15.32
C TYR A 62 34.36 -18.55 14.94
N THR A 63 34.44 -18.25 13.63
CA THR A 63 34.70 -16.89 13.13
C THR A 63 33.60 -15.88 13.48
N PHE A 64 32.34 -16.32 13.62
CA PHE A 64 31.22 -15.46 14.00
C PHE A 64 31.07 -15.30 15.52
N PHE A 65 31.59 -16.25 16.31
CA PHE A 65 31.42 -16.29 17.77
C PHE A 65 32.69 -15.98 18.56
N GLN A 66 33.84 -15.84 17.92
CA GLN A 66 34.98 -15.16 18.53
C GLN A 66 34.67 -13.65 18.61
N PRO A 67 34.87 -13.01 19.78
CA PRO A 67 34.91 -11.56 19.85
C PRO A 67 36.02 -11.11 18.92
N ILE A 68 35.64 -10.56 17.77
CA ILE A 68 36.61 -9.92 16.90
C ILE A 68 37.23 -8.84 17.79
N LEU A 69 38.55 -8.66 17.77
CA LEU A 69 39.26 -7.63 18.56
C LEU A 69 38.73 -6.18 18.36
N ARG A 70 37.70 -5.97 17.52
CA ARG A 70 36.89 -4.75 17.41
C ARG A 70 35.87 -4.56 18.54
N ASP A 71 35.53 -5.61 19.28
CA ASP A 71 34.56 -5.58 20.38
C ASP A 71 35.20 -5.23 21.74
N GLN A 72 36.50 -4.90 21.75
CA GLN A 72 37.24 -4.46 22.96
C GLN A 72 37.05 -2.98 23.30
N GLU A 73 36.36 -2.19 22.46
CA GLU A 73 35.79 -0.93 22.92
C GLU A 73 34.44 -1.27 23.57
N GLU A 74 34.41 -1.32 24.91
CA GLU A 74 33.17 -1.46 25.68
C GLU A 74 32.17 -0.41 25.20
N VAL A 75 31.17 -0.83 24.43
CA VAL A 75 30.07 0.03 24.03
C VAL A 75 29.21 0.23 25.27
N ASP A 76 29.41 1.36 25.94
CA ASP A 76 28.63 1.80 27.08
C ASP A 76 27.13 1.71 26.75
N ILE A 77 26.43 0.78 27.40
CA ILE A 77 25.00 0.47 27.16
C ILE A 77 24.09 1.64 27.59
N GLN A 78 24.64 2.66 28.26
CA GLN A 78 23.95 3.92 28.55
C GLN A 78 24.12 4.99 27.47
N GLN A 79 24.95 4.78 26.45
CA GLN A 79 24.95 5.64 25.28
C GLN A 79 23.76 5.28 24.39
N GLU A 80 22.89 6.27 24.14
CA GLU A 80 21.76 6.16 23.22
C GLU A 80 22.16 5.37 21.98
N LYS A 81 21.44 4.26 21.74
CA LYS A 81 21.48 3.44 20.53
C LYS A 81 22.03 4.25 19.37
N LEU A 82 23.17 3.82 18.80
CA LEU A 82 23.75 4.38 17.58
C LEU A 82 22.62 4.80 16.66
N LYS A 83 22.33 6.10 16.74
CA LYS A 83 21.42 6.80 15.86
C LYS A 83 21.99 6.44 14.51
N HIS A 84 21.26 5.65 13.71
CA HIS A 84 21.58 5.48 12.30
C HIS A 84 22.03 6.85 11.86
N LYS A 85 23.32 6.98 11.53
CA LYS A 85 23.95 8.26 11.26
C LYS A 85 22.97 8.92 10.31
N ASN A 86 22.31 9.94 10.84
CA ASN A 86 21.17 10.59 10.24
C ASN A 86 21.78 11.32 9.05
N ARG A 87 22.08 10.57 7.98
CA ARG A 87 22.41 11.08 6.67
C ARG A 87 21.07 11.60 6.18
N ASN A 88 20.71 12.76 6.73
CA ASN A 88 19.85 13.70 6.08
C ASN A 88 18.52 13.10 5.62
N GLU A 89 17.80 12.35 6.48
CA GLU A 89 16.38 12.05 6.23
C GLU A 89 15.57 13.36 6.10
N ASN A 90 16.01 14.43 6.76
CA ASN A 90 15.45 15.78 6.60
C ASN A 90 15.91 16.54 5.34
N GLU A 91 16.98 16.11 4.66
CA GLU A 91 17.47 16.79 3.45
C GLU A 91 17.05 16.05 2.18
N VAL A 92 16.82 14.72 2.24
CA VAL A 92 16.24 13.93 1.14
C VAL A 92 14.70 13.99 1.14
N SER A 93 14.03 14.27 2.26
CA SER A 93 12.58 14.53 2.28
C SER A 93 12.19 15.88 1.67
N SER A 94 13.19 16.74 1.40
CA SER A 94 13.06 17.93 0.56
C SER A 94 13.09 17.60 -0.95
N LEU A 95 12.78 16.35 -1.32
CA LEU A 95 12.44 16.02 -2.70
C LEU A 95 11.33 16.96 -3.16
N ARG A 96 11.56 17.55 -4.33
CA ARG A 96 10.72 18.56 -4.96
C ARG A 96 9.36 17.93 -5.25
N ILE A 97 8.45 17.92 -4.27
CA ILE A 97 7.07 17.49 -4.49
C ILE A 97 6.52 18.35 -5.59
N GLN A 98 6.06 17.67 -6.64
CA GLN A 98 5.57 18.30 -7.84
C GLN A 98 4.50 17.40 -8.47
N GLY A 99 3.80 17.97 -9.43
CA GLY A 99 2.76 17.28 -10.14
C GLY A 99 1.37 17.50 -9.56
N GLU A 100 0.40 16.96 -10.28
CA GLU A 100 -1.01 17.13 -9.98
C GLU A 100 -1.72 15.79 -10.13
N LEU A 101 -2.79 15.63 -9.35
CA LEU A 101 -3.67 14.47 -9.40
C LEU A 101 -5.07 14.92 -9.80
N GLN A 102 -5.63 14.32 -10.84
CA GLN A 102 -7.02 14.53 -11.23
C GLN A 102 -7.90 13.55 -10.47
N LEU A 103 -8.86 14.09 -9.72
CA LEU A 103 -9.85 13.33 -8.98
C LEU A 103 -11.25 13.71 -9.44
N SER A 104 -12.12 12.72 -9.47
CA SER A 104 -13.57 12.93 -9.59
C SER A 104 -14.27 12.44 -8.34
N LEU A 105 -15.09 13.32 -7.76
CA LEU A 105 -15.74 13.10 -6.47
C LEU A 105 -17.25 13.15 -6.65
N GLU A 106 -17.95 12.15 -6.13
CA GLU A 106 -19.41 12.08 -6.19
C GLU A 106 -19.96 11.35 -4.97
N TYR A 107 -21.13 11.76 -4.50
CA TYR A 107 -21.88 11.08 -3.46
C TYR A 107 -23.28 10.77 -3.96
N HIS A 108 -23.58 9.48 -4.13
CA HIS A 108 -24.91 9.04 -4.54
C HIS A 108 -25.28 7.70 -3.89
N LYS A 109 -26.58 7.46 -3.69
CA LYS A 109 -27.12 6.18 -3.18
C LYS A 109 -26.41 5.69 -1.90
N GLY A 110 -26.11 6.62 -0.98
CA GLY A 110 -25.50 6.31 0.31
C GLY A 110 -24.00 5.99 0.26
N SER A 111 -23.32 6.19 -0.88
CA SER A 111 -21.89 5.90 -1.04
C SER A 111 -21.15 7.11 -1.60
N PHE A 112 -19.93 7.31 -1.11
CA PHE A 112 -19.00 8.30 -1.62
C PHE A 112 -17.98 7.63 -2.54
N PHE A 113 -17.82 8.17 -3.74
CA PHE A 113 -16.96 7.65 -4.79
C PHE A 113 -15.81 8.62 -5.03
N VAL A 114 -14.59 8.10 -4.98
CA VAL A 114 -13.36 8.82 -5.34
C VAL A 114 -12.77 8.14 -6.56
N MET A 115 -13.04 8.69 -7.75
CA MET A 115 -12.38 8.24 -8.97
C MET A 115 -11.01 8.89 -9.08
N VAL A 116 -9.98 8.06 -8.94
CA VAL A 116 -8.59 8.46 -9.19
C VAL A 116 -8.36 8.34 -10.70
N ARG A 117 -8.24 9.48 -11.39
CA ARG A 117 -8.14 9.51 -12.86
C ARG A 117 -6.68 9.45 -13.30
N HIS A 118 -6.01 10.60 -13.35
CA HIS A 118 -4.67 10.74 -13.90
C HIS A 118 -3.75 11.48 -12.93
N GLY A 119 -2.48 11.08 -12.89
CA GLY A 119 -1.39 11.91 -12.38
C GLY A 119 -0.66 12.58 -13.54
N LYS A 120 -0.05 13.73 -13.32
CA LYS A 120 0.88 14.36 -14.30
C LYS A 120 2.03 15.04 -13.61
N ASN A 121 3.18 15.07 -14.29
CA ASN A 121 4.41 15.71 -13.82
C ASN A 121 4.85 15.21 -12.43
N LEU A 122 4.63 13.92 -12.13
CA LEU A 122 5.10 13.33 -10.88
C LEU A 122 6.64 13.31 -10.87
N PRO A 123 7.28 13.41 -9.69
CA PRO A 123 8.73 13.35 -9.59
C PRO A 123 9.24 11.96 -9.98
N LYS A 124 10.44 11.93 -10.56
CA LYS A 124 11.22 10.69 -10.75
C LYS A 124 11.65 10.12 -9.41
N VAL A 125 12.01 8.83 -9.40
CA VAL A 125 12.49 8.14 -8.20
C VAL A 125 13.75 8.84 -7.68
N ALA A 126 13.79 9.13 -6.38
CA ALA A 126 14.93 9.85 -5.81
C ALA A 126 16.24 9.07 -5.98
N GLY A 127 17.31 9.78 -6.31
CA GLY A 127 18.62 9.17 -6.54
C GLY A 127 18.74 8.40 -7.86
N SER A 128 17.69 8.38 -8.70
CA SER A 128 17.75 7.83 -10.05
C SER A 128 17.06 8.77 -11.06
N ASN A 129 17.22 8.47 -12.35
CA ASN A 129 16.51 9.15 -13.43
C ASN A 129 15.31 8.33 -13.94
N GLU A 130 14.88 7.34 -13.15
CA GLU A 130 13.82 6.40 -13.50
C GLU A 130 12.43 6.96 -13.16
N GLU A 131 11.45 6.56 -13.96
CA GLU A 131 10.06 6.88 -13.70
C GLU A 131 9.49 6.02 -12.57
N PRO A 132 8.64 6.59 -11.71
CA PRO A 132 8.13 5.87 -10.54
C PRO A 132 7.08 4.82 -10.91
N ASN A 133 6.94 3.80 -10.07
CA ASN A 133 5.81 2.88 -10.05
C ASN A 133 4.77 3.41 -9.07
N THR A 134 3.73 4.07 -9.55
CA THR A 134 2.88 4.86 -8.67
C THR A 134 1.60 4.17 -8.27
N TYR A 135 1.16 4.41 -7.04
CA TYR A 135 -0.18 4.07 -6.58
C TYR A 135 -0.70 5.16 -5.63
N VAL A 136 -2.02 5.20 -5.49
CA VAL A 136 -2.70 6.23 -4.69
C VAL A 136 -3.38 5.57 -3.49
N LYS A 137 -3.24 6.18 -2.31
CA LYS A 137 -3.99 5.84 -1.11
C LYS A 137 -4.95 6.98 -0.76
N ALA A 138 -6.18 6.64 -0.38
CA ALA A 138 -7.18 7.58 0.09
C ALA A 138 -7.65 7.20 1.50
N TYR A 139 -7.89 8.21 2.33
CA TYR A 139 -8.42 8.11 3.70
C TYR A 139 -9.50 9.18 3.91
N LEU A 140 -10.46 8.88 4.79
CA LEU A 140 -11.41 9.87 5.29
C LEU A 140 -11.05 10.23 6.72
N LYS A 141 -10.43 11.40 6.91
CA LYS A 141 -9.95 11.90 8.20
C LYS A 141 -11.01 12.74 8.92
N PRO A 142 -11.13 12.66 10.25
CA PRO A 142 -10.43 11.74 11.13
C PRO A 142 -10.91 10.30 10.93
N ASP A 143 -9.97 9.35 11.02
CA ASP A 143 -10.18 7.91 10.83
C ASP A 143 -9.84 7.17 12.13
N HIS A 144 -10.69 7.30 13.14
CA HIS A 144 -10.47 6.74 14.47
C HIS A 144 -10.37 5.20 14.45
N CYS A 145 -11.19 4.54 13.63
CA CYS A 145 -11.22 3.08 13.51
C CYS A 145 -10.13 2.53 12.56
N LYS A 146 -9.46 3.39 11.78
CA LYS A 146 -8.44 3.01 10.78
C LYS A 146 -8.97 2.12 9.65
N GLU A 147 -10.25 2.30 9.29
CA GLU A 147 -10.96 1.45 8.32
C GLU A 147 -11.21 2.14 6.98
N THR A 148 -10.87 3.43 6.87
CA THR A 148 -11.15 4.24 5.67
C THR A 148 -10.06 4.14 4.60
N LYS A 149 -9.01 3.35 4.84
CA LYS A 149 -7.95 3.20 3.84
C LYS A 149 -8.51 2.53 2.57
N ARG A 150 -8.34 3.18 1.43
CA ARG A 150 -8.54 2.61 0.09
C ARG A 150 -7.30 2.87 -0.75
N LYS A 151 -7.01 2.01 -1.73
CA LYS A 151 -5.87 2.20 -2.64
C LYS A 151 -6.15 1.70 -4.04
N THR A 152 -5.48 2.31 -5.01
CA THR A 152 -5.45 1.87 -6.41
C THR A 152 -4.46 0.71 -6.59
N LYS A 153 -4.46 0.13 -7.78
CA LYS A 153 -3.34 -0.67 -8.29
C LYS A 153 -2.13 0.22 -8.57
N VAL A 154 -0.99 -0.43 -8.76
CA VAL A 154 0.26 0.20 -9.14
C VAL A 154 0.32 0.36 -10.65
N VAL A 155 0.60 1.58 -11.11
CA VAL A 155 0.94 1.91 -12.50
C VAL A 155 2.45 2.05 -12.58
N ARG A 156 3.10 1.18 -13.35
CA ARG A 156 4.57 1.08 -13.37
C ARG A 156 5.20 2.11 -14.31
N LYS A 157 6.41 2.57 -13.94
CA LYS A 157 7.32 3.40 -14.75
C LYS A 157 6.59 4.47 -15.56
N ASN A 158 5.96 5.43 -14.86
CA ASN A 158 5.24 6.50 -15.54
C ASN A 158 5.11 7.75 -14.66
N CYS A 159 5.61 8.90 -15.12
CA CYS A 159 5.42 10.20 -14.45
C CYS A 159 4.05 10.86 -14.73
N HIS A 160 3.27 10.30 -15.64
CA HIS A 160 1.93 10.70 -16.06
C HIS A 160 0.93 9.52 -16.02
N PRO A 161 0.78 8.86 -14.86
CA PRO A 161 0.02 7.62 -14.75
C PRO A 161 -1.48 7.84 -14.99
N SER A 162 -2.12 6.85 -15.62
CA SER A 162 -3.59 6.74 -15.68
C SER A 162 -4.04 5.61 -14.78
N TYR A 163 -4.70 5.95 -13.68
CA TYR A 163 -5.23 4.97 -12.73
C TYR A 163 -6.61 4.49 -13.16
N MET A 164 -7.53 5.42 -13.42
CA MET A 164 -8.93 5.14 -13.79
C MET A 164 -9.62 4.14 -12.86
N GLU A 165 -9.40 4.30 -11.56
CA GLU A 165 -9.92 3.42 -10.51
C GLU A 165 -10.81 4.20 -9.54
N THR A 166 -11.99 3.66 -9.26
CA THR A 166 -12.94 4.22 -8.30
C THR A 166 -12.78 3.57 -6.93
N LEU A 167 -12.52 4.39 -5.93
CA LEU A 167 -12.46 3.98 -4.53
C LEU A 167 -13.80 4.31 -3.86
N GLU A 168 -14.50 3.27 -3.41
CA GLU A 168 -15.84 3.39 -2.81
C GLU A 168 -15.80 3.40 -1.28
N TYR A 169 -16.55 4.32 -0.71
CA TYR A 169 -16.82 4.47 0.72
C TYR A 169 -18.33 4.32 0.94
N ARG A 170 -18.73 3.19 1.53
CA ARG A 170 -20.13 2.89 1.83
C ARG A 170 -20.59 3.52 3.14
N SER A 171 -21.92 3.57 3.31
CA SER A 171 -22.64 4.36 4.31
C SER A 171 -22.18 4.14 5.76
N GLU A 172 -21.68 2.96 6.10
CA GLU A 172 -21.17 2.63 7.44
C GLU A 172 -19.96 3.50 7.85
N PHE A 173 -19.24 4.06 6.89
CA PHE A 173 -18.09 4.96 7.12
C PHE A 173 -18.44 6.45 7.00
N LEU A 174 -19.70 6.75 6.67
CA LEU A 174 -20.14 8.08 6.23
C LEU A 174 -20.93 8.84 7.29
N SER A 175 -21.01 8.34 8.53
CA SER A 175 -21.53 9.13 9.65
C SER A 175 -20.74 10.44 9.74
N ARG A 176 -21.44 11.57 9.59
CA ARG A 176 -20.86 12.92 9.50
C ARG A 176 -19.78 13.06 8.42
N PHE A 177 -19.96 12.42 7.26
CA PHE A 177 -19.02 12.47 6.14
C PHE A 177 -18.67 13.91 5.71
N LYS A 178 -19.63 14.83 5.79
CA LYS A 178 -19.41 16.25 5.51
C LYS A 178 -18.42 16.93 6.45
N CYS A 179 -18.20 16.42 7.66
CA CYS A 179 -17.19 16.92 8.60
C CYS A 179 -15.81 16.29 8.39
N LYS A 180 -15.65 15.41 7.39
CA LYS A 180 -14.38 14.73 7.13
C LYS A 180 -13.55 15.45 6.06
N THR A 181 -12.26 15.16 6.06
CA THR A 181 -11.31 15.55 5.01
C THR A 181 -10.89 14.30 4.25
N LEU A 182 -11.03 14.33 2.93
CA LEU A 182 -10.45 13.31 2.06
C LEU A 182 -8.95 13.59 1.91
N GLU A 183 -8.12 12.69 2.44
CA GLU A 183 -6.66 12.73 2.32
C GLU A 183 -6.23 11.73 1.26
N VAL A 184 -5.65 12.21 0.17
CA VAL A 184 -5.19 11.38 -0.96
C VAL A 184 -3.69 11.54 -1.13
N THR A 185 -2.95 10.44 -1.10
CA THR A 185 -1.48 10.42 -1.17
C THR A 185 -0.99 9.56 -2.32
N VAL A 186 0.03 10.03 -3.03
CA VAL A 186 0.68 9.31 -4.12
C VAL A 186 1.99 8.74 -3.62
N TRP A 187 2.27 7.48 -3.96
CA TRP A 187 3.44 6.75 -3.50
C TRP A 187 4.11 6.06 -4.68
N ASN A 188 5.44 5.96 -4.63
CA ASN A 188 6.23 5.04 -5.43
C ASN A 188 6.27 3.68 -4.72
N ASP A 189 5.95 2.62 -5.45
CA ASP A 189 6.05 1.22 -5.04
C ASP A 189 7.42 0.68 -5.44
N ASP A 190 8.24 0.39 -4.44
CA ASP A 190 9.55 -0.22 -4.64
C ASP A 190 9.55 -1.63 -4.03
N LEU A 191 10.09 -2.60 -4.78
CA LEU A 191 10.14 -4.00 -4.35
C LEU A 191 11.29 -4.26 -3.36
N PHE A 192 12.34 -3.45 -3.41
CA PHE A 192 13.59 -3.65 -2.68
C PHE A 192 13.84 -2.57 -1.63
N GLN A 193 13.16 -1.42 -1.74
CA GLN A 193 13.26 -0.30 -0.80
C GLN A 193 11.91 0.05 -0.16
N GLU A 194 11.93 0.96 0.81
CA GLU A 194 10.69 1.52 1.34
C GLU A 194 9.95 2.35 0.28
N ASN A 195 8.62 2.26 0.32
CA ASN A 195 7.77 3.03 -0.58
C ASN A 195 7.96 4.53 -0.36
N GLN A 196 8.34 5.24 -1.42
CA GLN A 196 8.60 6.66 -1.36
C GLN A 196 7.31 7.47 -1.51
N PHE A 197 7.11 8.44 -0.64
CA PHE A 197 6.02 9.41 -0.75
C PHE A 197 6.30 10.42 -1.87
N LEU A 198 5.30 10.67 -2.74
CA LEU A 198 5.44 11.58 -3.88
C LEU A 198 4.57 12.83 -3.76
N GLY A 199 3.61 12.86 -2.83
CA GLY A 199 2.76 14.03 -2.60
C GLY A 199 1.39 13.70 -2.01
N CYS A 200 0.75 14.74 -1.46
CA CYS A 200 -0.58 14.66 -0.84
C CYS A 200 -1.51 15.75 -1.37
N VAL A 201 -2.81 15.46 -1.40
CA VAL A 201 -3.90 16.44 -1.44
C VAL A 201 -4.87 16.14 -0.28
N CYS A 202 -5.21 17.19 0.48
CA CYS A 202 -6.25 17.15 1.49
C CYS A 202 -7.44 17.99 1.03
N ILE A 203 -8.62 17.39 0.98
CA ILE A 203 -9.84 18.00 0.44
C ILE A 203 -10.93 17.96 1.52
N PRO A 204 -11.24 19.10 2.16
CA PRO A 204 -12.37 19.20 3.08
C PRO A 204 -13.69 18.94 2.34
N LEU A 205 -14.54 18.07 2.89
CA LEU A 205 -15.77 17.63 2.22
C LEU A 205 -17.00 18.50 2.56
N GLU A 206 -16.87 19.37 3.55
CA GLU A 206 -17.95 20.21 4.10
C GLU A 206 -18.62 21.06 3.02
N ASN A 207 -17.82 21.78 2.23
CA ASN A 207 -18.30 22.77 1.26
C ASN A 207 -18.32 22.27 -0.19
N LEU A 208 -18.13 20.97 -0.41
CA LEU A 208 -18.21 20.41 -1.76
C LEU A 208 -19.64 20.00 -2.09
N ASP A 209 -20.16 20.47 -3.22
CA ASP A 209 -21.35 19.87 -3.82
C ASP A 209 -20.94 18.53 -4.44
N LEU A 210 -21.46 17.44 -3.86
CA LEU A 210 -21.20 16.07 -4.26
C LEU A 210 -22.45 15.40 -4.83
N SER A 211 -23.55 16.15 -5.00
CA SER A 211 -24.78 15.64 -5.62
C SER A 211 -24.59 15.29 -7.10
N ARG A 212 -23.54 15.83 -7.70
CA ARG A 212 -23.08 15.56 -9.04
C ARG A 212 -21.58 15.32 -9.03
N GLU A 213 -21.11 14.61 -10.04
CA GLU A 213 -19.69 14.37 -10.25
C GLU A 213 -18.91 15.70 -10.35
N THR A 214 -17.92 15.88 -9.47
CA THR A 214 -16.99 17.02 -9.49
C THR A 214 -15.58 16.55 -9.85
N THR A 215 -15.17 16.75 -11.10
CA THR A 215 -13.79 16.48 -11.58
C THR A 215 -12.91 17.72 -11.48
N ARG A 216 -11.75 17.63 -10.81
CA ARG A 216 -10.75 18.72 -10.75
C ARG A 216 -9.31 18.18 -10.71
N TRP A 217 -8.37 19.02 -11.14
CA TRP A 217 -6.93 18.80 -10.91
C TRP A 217 -6.54 19.39 -9.56
N TYR A 218 -5.76 18.63 -8.78
CA TYR A 218 -5.27 19.03 -7.48
C TYR A 218 -3.74 19.01 -7.47
N LYS A 219 -3.12 20.13 -7.11
CA LYS A 219 -1.67 20.21 -6.92
C LYS A 219 -1.25 19.39 -5.71
N LEU A 220 -0.23 18.54 -5.90
CA LEU A 220 0.37 17.76 -4.82
C LEU A 220 1.20 18.67 -3.91
N LYS A 221 1.12 18.42 -2.60
CA LYS A 221 1.81 19.18 -1.56
C LYS A 221 2.57 18.26 -0.61
N GLN A 222 3.47 18.85 0.16
CA GLN A 222 4.07 18.19 1.32
C GLN A 222 3.01 17.84 2.36
N TYR A 223 3.27 16.75 3.07
CA TYR A 223 2.41 16.30 4.15
C TYR A 223 2.75 17.08 5.42
N ASN A 224 1.97 18.11 5.74
CA ASN A 224 2.07 18.75 7.05
C ASN A 224 1.32 17.90 8.06
N ARG A 225 2.04 17.13 8.88
CA ARG A 225 1.50 16.61 10.14
C ARG A 225 1.29 17.80 11.07
N GLY A 226 0.11 18.41 10.99
CA GLY A 226 -0.44 19.25 12.05
C GLY A 226 -0.94 18.39 13.19
#